data_AF-A0A2T5U0R4-F1
#
_entry.id   AF-A0A2T5U0R4-F1
#
_cell.length_a   1.000
_cell.length_b   1.000
_cell.length_c   1.000
_cell.angle_alpha   90.00
_cell.angle_beta   90.00
_cell.angle_gamma   90.00
#
_symmetry.space_group_name_H-M   'P 1'
#
loop_
_entity.id
_entity.type
_entity.pdbx_description
1 polymer ?
#
loop_
_entity_poly.entity_id
_entity_poly.type
_entity_poly.pdbx_seq_one_letter_code
_entity_poly.pdbx_strand_id
1 'polypeptide(L)'
;MRHDGPRSGARPAQPNSKLADQLERITPRFDELTQRARLGIDSADQYNELEELAQGISRDILEPFRGNAGRAARPPLYLSADGTKAGW
;
A
#
# COMPACT_ATOMS: atom_id res chain seq x y z
N MET A 1 8.52 -45.97 -17.82
CA MET A 1 7.81 -44.79 -18.35
C MET A 1 6.60 -44.51 -17.47
N ARG A 2 6.64 -43.46 -16.65
CA ARG A 2 5.46 -42.94 -15.96
C ARG A 2 5.26 -41.51 -16.43
N HIS A 3 4.05 -41.21 -16.88
CA HIS A 3 3.66 -39.96 -17.52
C HIS A 3 3.63 -38.82 -16.49
N ASP A 4 4.47 -37.81 -16.70
CA ASP A 4 4.27 -36.45 -16.19
C ASP A 4 3.06 -35.82 -16.90
N GLY A 5 1.98 -35.60 -16.16
CA GLY A 5 0.84 -34.84 -16.65
C GLY A 5 0.95 -33.38 -16.22
N PRO A 6 0.79 -32.39 -17.12
CA PRO A 6 0.76 -31.00 -16.72
C PRO A 6 -0.64 -30.70 -16.18
N ARG A 7 -0.74 -30.29 -14.92
CA ARG A 7 -1.93 -29.55 -14.45
C ARG A 7 -1.47 -28.22 -13.91
N SER A 8 -1.32 -27.28 -14.85
CA SER A 8 -1.47 -25.84 -14.61
C SER A 8 -2.80 -25.60 -13.90
N GLY A 9 -2.77 -25.67 -12.57
CA GLY A 9 -3.83 -25.22 -11.70
C GLY A 9 -3.72 -23.72 -11.47
N ALA A 10 -3.71 -22.92 -12.54
CA ALA A 10 -3.97 -21.50 -12.41
C ALA A 10 -5.46 -21.35 -12.10
N ARG A 11 -5.80 -21.40 -10.80
CA ARG A 11 -7.12 -20.98 -10.33
C ARG A 11 -7.37 -19.58 -10.89
N PRO A 12 -8.53 -19.29 -11.50
CA PRO A 12 -8.87 -17.92 -11.83
C PRO A 12 -8.77 -17.13 -10.52
N ALA A 13 -7.97 -16.06 -10.53
CA ALA A 13 -7.85 -15.16 -9.39
C ALA A 13 -9.28 -14.69 -9.08
N GLN A 14 -9.84 -15.16 -7.96
CA GLN A 14 -11.13 -14.64 -7.52
C GLN A 14 -10.95 -13.12 -7.38
N PRO A 15 -11.89 -12.31 -7.88
CA PRO A 15 -11.85 -10.88 -7.67
C PRO A 15 -11.71 -10.67 -6.17
N ASN A 16 -10.64 -9.98 -5.78
CA ASN A 16 -10.30 -9.76 -4.38
C ASN A 16 -11.27 -8.69 -3.87
N SER A 17 -12.55 -9.06 -3.70
CA SER A 17 -13.65 -8.14 -3.40
C SER A 17 -13.32 -7.26 -2.21
N LYS A 18 -12.68 -7.84 -1.21
CA LYS A 18 -12.17 -7.15 -0.03
C LYS A 18 -11.14 -6.04 -0.34
N LEU A 19 -10.28 -6.23 -1.35
CA LEU A 19 -9.31 -5.22 -1.78
C LEU A 19 -10.01 -4.08 -2.52
N ALA A 20 -10.95 -4.41 -3.42
CA ALA A 20 -11.75 -3.40 -4.12
C ALA A 20 -12.55 -2.56 -3.12
N ASP A 21 -13.25 -3.20 -2.18
CA ASP A 21 -13.99 -2.52 -1.11
C ASP A 21 -13.09 -1.63 -0.24
N GLN A 22 -11.84 -2.04 0.01
CA GLN A 22 -10.87 -1.24 0.76
C GLN A 22 -10.43 0.00 -0.01
N LEU A 23 -10.23 -0.11 -1.31
CA LEU A 23 -9.88 1.02 -2.18
C LEU A 23 -11.07 1.96 -2.39
N GLU A 24 -12.29 1.45 -2.57
CA GLU A 24 -13.51 2.26 -2.73
C GLU A 24 -13.80 3.16 -1.52
N ARG A 25 -13.43 2.71 -0.31
CA ARG A 25 -13.54 3.53 0.91
C ARG A 25 -12.66 4.78 0.89
N ILE A 26 -11.67 4.86 0.00
CA ILE A 26 -10.76 6.00 -0.13
C ILE A 26 -11.37 7.09 -1.01
N THR A 27 -12.26 6.74 -1.94
CA THR A 27 -12.85 7.66 -2.94
C THR A 27 -13.40 8.95 -2.33
N PRO A 28 -14.20 8.94 -1.24
CA PRO A 28 -14.73 10.18 -0.66
C PRO A 28 -13.64 11.14 -0.17
N ARG A 29 -12.53 10.63 0.35
CA ARG A 29 -11.39 11.45 0.84
C ARG A 29 -10.58 12.01 -0.31
N PHE A 30 -10.44 11.25 -1.39
CA PHE A 30 -9.79 11.73 -2.62
C PHE A 30 -10.62 12.84 -3.29
N ASP A 31 -11.94 12.69 -3.30
CA ASP A 31 -12.86 13.72 -3.78
C ASP A 31 -12.77 14.99 -2.93
N GLU A 32 -12.72 14.85 -1.59
CA GLU A 32 -12.51 15.97 -0.67
C GLU A 32 -11.19 16.70 -0.96
N LEU A 33 -10.07 15.96 -1.08
CA LEU A 33 -8.76 16.53 -1.41
C LEU A 33 -8.84 17.33 -2.73
N THR A 34 -9.46 16.73 -3.75
CA THR A 34 -9.60 17.35 -5.07
C THR A 34 -10.48 18.59 -5.02
N GLN A 35 -11.58 18.54 -4.27
CA GLN A 35 -12.49 19.68 -4.09
C GLN A 35 -11.77 20.83 -3.37
N ARG A 36 -11.07 20.55 -2.27
CA ARG A 36 -10.32 21.58 -1.53
C ARG A 36 -9.20 22.18 -2.36
N ALA A 37 -8.45 21.36 -3.11
CA ALA A 37 -7.42 21.86 -4.03
C ALA A 37 -7.98 22.76 -5.14
N ARG A 38 -9.20 22.49 -5.63
CA ARG A 38 -9.88 23.33 -6.64
C ARG A 38 -10.35 24.67 -6.10
N LEU A 39 -10.65 24.78 -4.81
CA LEU A 39 -11.08 26.03 -4.19
C LEU A 39 -9.95 27.06 -4.07
N GLY A 40 -8.70 26.65 -4.33
CA GLY A 40 -7.53 27.50 -4.21
C GLY A 40 -6.84 27.31 -2.86
N ILE A 41 -5.56 27.66 -2.82
CA ILE A 41 -4.72 27.59 -1.62
C ILE A 41 -4.26 29.01 -1.33
N ASP A 42 -4.79 29.59 -0.26
CA ASP A 42 -4.55 31.00 0.08
C ASP A 42 -3.51 31.16 1.21
N SER A 43 -3.06 30.06 1.82
CA SER A 43 -2.06 30.07 2.88
C SER A 43 -1.17 28.84 2.90
N ALA A 44 0.00 28.98 3.54
CA ALA A 44 0.93 27.85 3.77
C ALA A 44 0.31 26.78 4.68
N ASP A 45 -0.51 27.16 5.65
CA ASP A 45 -1.19 26.21 6.54
C ASP A 45 -2.19 25.35 5.76
N GLN A 46 -2.97 25.97 4.86
CA GLN A 46 -3.88 25.23 3.98
C GLN A 46 -3.14 24.28 3.05
N TYR A 47 -1.97 24.70 2.54
CA TYR A 47 -1.12 23.83 1.74
C TYR A 47 -0.67 22.60 2.55
N ASN A 48 -0.18 22.80 3.77
CA ASN A 48 0.27 21.73 4.65
C ASN A 48 -0.87 20.75 5.00
N GLU A 49 -2.07 21.26 5.30
CA GLU A 49 -3.23 20.41 5.56
C GLU A 49 -3.60 19.53 4.36
N LEU A 50 -3.53 20.08 3.13
CA LEU A 50 -3.78 19.30 1.91
C LEU A 50 -2.69 18.26 1.66
N GLU A 51 -1.44 18.62 1.95
CA GLU A 51 -0.32 17.68 1.86
C GLU A 51 -0.49 16.53 2.86
N GLU A 52 -0.81 16.82 4.13
CA GLU A 52 -1.07 15.82 5.16
C GLU A 52 -2.23 14.89 4.77
N LEU A 53 -3.32 15.45 4.22
CA LEU A 53 -4.43 14.67 3.70
C LEU A 53 -4.00 13.75 2.55
N ALA A 54 -3.21 14.25 1.60
CA ALA A 54 -2.69 13.48 0.48
C ALA A 54 -1.75 12.35 0.93
N GLN A 55 -0.88 12.61 1.90
CA GLN A 55 0.00 11.60 2.50
C GLN A 55 -0.82 10.51 3.22
N GLY A 56 -1.86 10.90 3.96
CA GLY A 56 -2.80 9.97 4.61
C GLY A 56 -3.51 9.06 3.60
N ILE A 57 -4.06 9.64 2.54
CA ILE A 57 -4.69 8.87 1.44
C ILE A 57 -3.68 7.90 0.82
N SER A 58 -2.46 8.36 0.55
CA SER A 58 -1.40 7.52 -0.03
C SER A 58 -1.05 6.34 0.88
N ARG A 59 -1.02 6.55 2.20
CA ARG A 59 -0.80 5.48 3.18
C ARG A 59 -1.90 4.43 3.10
N ASP A 60 -3.15 4.87 3.03
CA ASP A 60 -4.32 3.98 3.05
C ASP A 60 -4.47 3.22 1.72
N ILE A 61 -4.08 3.82 0.59
CA ILE A 61 -3.98 3.13 -0.70
C ILE A 61 -2.98 1.97 -0.60
N LEU A 62 -1.85 2.18 0.07
CA LEU A 62 -0.78 1.19 0.16
C LEU A 62 -1.01 0.12 1.23
N GLU A 63 -1.83 0.39 2.25
CA GLU A 63 -2.08 -0.51 3.37
C GLU A 63 -2.58 -1.91 2.95
N PRO A 64 -3.59 -2.05 2.07
CA PRO A 64 -4.07 -3.35 1.60
C PRO A 64 -3.01 -4.22 0.93
N PHE A 65 -2.05 -3.60 0.24
CA PHE A 65 -0.99 -4.29 -0.50
C PHE A 65 0.16 -4.74 0.40
N ARG A 66 0.36 -4.09 1.54
CA ARG A 66 1.43 -4.42 2.49
C ARG A 66 1.09 -5.67 3.32
N GLY A 67 -0.18 -6.02 3.44
CA GLY A 67 -0.63 -7.18 4.21
C GLY A 67 -0.18 -7.15 5.68
N ASN A 68 -0.17 -8.31 6.36
CA ASN A 68 0.42 -8.45 7.70
C ASN A 68 1.95 -8.62 7.65
N ALA A 69 2.59 -8.34 6.50
CA ALA A 69 4.03 -8.19 6.46
C ALA A 69 4.34 -6.88 7.19
N GLY A 70 4.43 -7.01 8.51
CA GLY A 70 4.67 -5.92 9.44
C GLY A 70 5.73 -5.02 8.85
N ARG A 71 5.39 -3.73 8.75
CA ARG A 71 6.29 -2.59 8.51
C ARG A 71 7.71 -3.06 8.74
N ALA A 72 8.46 -3.31 7.65
CA ALA A 72 9.74 -4.03 7.67
C ALA A 72 10.44 -3.69 8.98
N ALA A 73 10.52 -4.68 9.89
CA ALA A 73 11.20 -4.52 11.16
C ALA A 73 12.50 -3.81 10.84
N ARG A 74 12.74 -2.67 11.52
CA ARG A 74 13.87 -1.76 11.29
C ARG A 74 15.05 -2.53 10.66
N PRO A 75 15.54 -2.14 9.48
CA PRO A 75 16.64 -2.87 8.84
C PRO A 75 17.74 -3.05 9.89
N PRO A 76 18.28 -4.28 10.06
CA PRO A 76 19.28 -4.55 11.09
C PRO A 76 20.40 -3.52 11.04
N LEU A 77 20.92 -3.09 12.19
CA LEU A 77 22.08 -2.20 12.26
C LEU A 77 23.30 -2.79 11.55
N TYR A 78 23.36 -4.12 11.47
CA TYR A 78 24.38 -4.85 10.74
C TYR A 78 23.82 -6.14 10.11
N LEU A 79 24.26 -6.43 8.89
CA LEU A 79 24.11 -7.72 8.21
C LEU A 79 25.49 -8.26 7.85
N SER A 80 25.73 -9.55 8.09
CA SER A 80 26.95 -10.20 7.65
C SER A 80 27.02 -10.29 6.12
N ALA A 81 28.23 -10.33 5.56
CA ALA A 81 28.44 -10.35 4.10
C ALA A 81 27.83 -11.57 3.40
N ASP A 82 27.65 -12.67 4.14
CA ASP A 82 26.98 -13.90 3.70
C ASP A 82 25.46 -13.89 3.96
N GLY A 83 24.92 -12.83 4.56
CA GLY A 83 23.50 -12.64 4.86
C GLY A 83 22.94 -13.54 5.97
N THR A 84 23.77 -14.31 6.67
CA THR A 84 23.31 -15.30 7.66
C THR A 84 23.13 -14.74 9.07
N LYS A 85 23.67 -13.55 9.36
CA LYS A 85 23.61 -12.93 10.70
C LYS A 85 23.15 -11.48 10.61
N ALA A 86 22.29 -11.09 11.55
CA ALA A 86 21.78 -9.74 11.72
C ALA A 86 21.92 -9.28 13.18
N GLY A 87 22.31 -8.02 13.38
CA GLY A 87 22.34 -7.34 14.68
C GLY A 87 21.34 -6.18 14.72
N TRP A 88 20.61 -6.03 15.83
CA TRP A 88 19.50 -5.09 16.00
C TRP A 88 19.87 -3.86 16.83
#